data_AF-Q0Q296-F1
#
_entry.id   AF-Q0Q296-F1
#
_cell.length_a   1.000
_cell.length_b   1.000
_cell.length_c   1.000
_cell.angle_alpha   90.00
_cell.angle_beta   90.00
_cell.angle_gamma   90.00
#
_symmetry.space_group_name_H-M   'P 1'
#
loop_
_entity.id
_entity.type
_entity.pdbx_description
1 polymer ?
#
loop_
_entity_poly.entity_id
_entity_poly.type
_entity_poly.pdbx_seq_one_letter_code
_entity_poly.pdbx_strand_id
1 'polypeptide(L)' 'QVVWRDSTAIGCARVQCNSGAIFIICNYNPAGNIVGERPY' A
#
# COMPACT_ATOMS: atom_id res chain seq x y z
N GLN A 1 -6.43 -2.09 -3.09
CA GLN A 1 -5.09 -1.53 -3.31
C GLN A 1 -4.10 -2.63 -3.66
N VAL A 2 -3.86 -3.61 -2.77
CA VAL A 2 -2.90 -4.71 -3.01
C VAL A 2 -3.18 -5.47 -4.32
N VAL A 3 -4.46 -5.65 -4.65
CA VAL A 3 -4.91 -6.34 -5.87
C VAL A 3 -5.45 -5.37 -6.93
N TRP A 4 -5.18 -4.07 -6.82
CA TRP A 4 -5.77 -3.09 -7.74
C TRP A 4 -5.08 -3.14 -9.10
N ARG A 5 -5.84 -3.51 -10.14
CA ARG A 5 -5.34 -3.69 -11.51
C ARG A 5 -4.56 -2.47 -12.01
N ASP A 6 -5.04 -1.27 -11.68
CA ASP A 6 -4.45 -0.04 -12.19
C ASP A 6 -3.23 0.43 -11.40
N SER A 7 -2.88 -0.22 -10.28
CA SER A 7 -1.68 0.10 -9.52
C SER A 7 -0.47 -0.61 -10.11
N THR A 8 0.40 0.16 -10.76
CA THR A 8 1.54 -0.37 -11.54
C THR A 8 2.88 -0.26 -10.80
N ALA A 9 2.94 0.55 -9.73
CA ALA A 9 4.12 0.72 -8.90
C ALA A 9 3.79 0.61 -7.41
N ILE A 10 4.72 0.04 -6.64
CA ILE A 10 4.64 -0.07 -5.17
C ILE A 10 5.98 0.34 -4.55
N GLY A 11 5.92 1.07 -3.43
CA GLY A 11 7.08 1.38 -2.59
C GLY A 11 6.74 1.12 -1.13
N CYS A 12 7.60 0.37 -0.42
CA CYS A 12 7.40 0.03 0.99
C CYS A 12 8.58 0.46 1.85
N ALA A 13 8.31 0.80 3.11
CA ALA A 13 9.32 1.11 4.11
C ALA A 13 8.98 0.44 5.45
N ARG A 14 10.03 0.10 6.21
CA ARG A 14 9.95 -0.53 7.52
C ARG A 14 10.74 0.29 8.52
N VAL A 15 10.16 0.53 9.70
CA VAL A 15 10.87 1.12 10.84
C VAL A 15 10.62 0.28 12.10
N GLN A 16 11.64 0.18 12.95
CA GLN A 16 11.50 -0.38 14.29
C GLN A 16 11.28 0.77 15.27
N CYS A 17 10.16 0.74 15.99
CA CYS A 17 9.84 1.72 17.00
C CYS A 17 10.66 1.48 18.28
N ASN A 18 10.83 2.51 19.10
CA ASN A 18 11.54 2.39 20.39
C ASN A 18 10.88 1.39 21.35
N SER A 19 9.60 1.08 21.16
CA SER A 19 8.86 0.03 21.88
C SER A 19 9.22 -1.39 21.44
N GLY A 20 10.06 -1.55 20.41
CA GLY A 20 10.39 -2.84 19.78
C GLY A 20 9.39 -3.27 18.69
N ALA A 21 8.25 -2.58 18.54
CA ALA A 21 7.29 -2.86 17.50
C ALA A 21 7.85 -2.54 16.10
N ILE A 22 7.35 -3.26 15.08
CA ILE A 22 7.69 -3.00 13.68
C ILE A 22 6.51 -2.28 13.02
N PHE A 23 6.78 -1.12 12.43
CA PHE A 23 5.81 -0.38 11.64
C PHE A 23 6.22 -0.44 10.17
N ILE A 24 5.24 -0.78 9.31
CA ILE A 24 5.44 -0.96 7.86
C ILE A 24 4.43 -0.09 7.14
N ILE A 25 4.90 0.62 6.13
CA ILE A 25 4.05 1.36 5.19
C ILE A 25 4.31 0.88 3.76
N CYS A 26 3.27 0.86 2.94
CA CYS A 26 3.37 0.63 1.50
C CYS A 26 2.47 1.61 0.77
N ASN A 27 3.04 2.31 -0.19
CA ASN A 27 2.34 3.20 -1.11
C ASN A 27 2.23 2.53 -2.48
N TYR A 28 1.12 2.77 -3.16
CA TYR A 28 0.81 2.19 -4.46
C TYR A 28 0.42 3.31 -5.41
N ASN A 29 0.92 3.25 -6.65
CA ASN A 29 0.68 4.27 -7.66
C ASN A 29 0.37 3.63 -9.02
N PRO A 30 -0.66 4.08 -9.76
CA PRO A 30 -1.81 4.89 -9.34
C PRO A 30 -2.51 4.37 -8.07
N ALA A 31 -3.08 5.27 -7.28
CA ALA A 31 -3.86 4.90 -6.10
C ALA A 31 -5.14 4.16 -6.51
N GLY A 32 -5.50 3.14 -5.74
CA GLY A 32 -6.71 2.35 -5.89
C GLY A 32 -7.64 2.48 -4.69
N ASN A 33 -8.50 1.48 -4.46
CA ASN A 33 -9.58 1.53 -3.45
C ASN A 33 -10.57 2.70 -3.70
N ILE A 34 -10.80 3.03 -4.97
CA ILE A 34 -11.77 4.04 -5.37
C ILE A 34 -13.17 3.40 -5.31
N VAL A 35 -14.09 4.07 -4.61
CA VAL A 35 -15.48 3.59 -4.48
C VAL A 35 -16.14 3.54 -5.86
N GLY A 36 -16.71 2.39 -6.22
CA GLY A 36 -17.37 2.17 -7.50
C GLY A 36 -16.48 1.54 -8.58
N GLU A 37 -15.17 1.44 -8.34
CA GLU A 37 -14.25 0.72 -9.22
C GLU A 37 -14.03 -0.72 -8.74
N ARG A 38 -13.88 -1.63 -9.70
CA ARG A 38 -13.55 -3.03 -9.38
C ARG A 38 -12.04 -3.15 -9.18
N PRO A 39 -11.59 -3.86 -8.14
CA PRO A 39 -10.16 -4.09 -7.94
C PRO A 39 -9.50 -4.86 -9.09
N TYR A 40 -10.29 -5.64 -9.85
CA TYR A 40 -9.84 -6.55 -10.91
C TYR A 40 -10.77 -6.54 -12.11
#